data_AF-A0A2G9V2C7-F1
#
_entry.id   AF-A0A2G9V2C7-F1
#
_cell.length_a   1.000
_cell.length_b   1.000
_cell.length_c   1.000
_cell.angle_alpha   90.00
_cell.angle_beta   90.00
_cell.angle_gamma   90.00
#
_symmetry.space_group_name_H-M   'P 1'
#
loop_
_entity.id
_entity.type
_entity.pdbx_description
1 polymer ?
#
loop_
_entity_poly.entity_id
_entity_poly.type
_entity_poly.pdbx_seq_one_letter_code
_entity_poly.pdbx_strand_id
1 'polypeptide(L)'
;MSYNYPTLVYNCRSAQLGCVIIQIFVLYSNADSLGTFTFVFSTALCLYNLYVIGKRWYNNIDGRFDMRQMVREPDSQLKVLYAAEVFTPAVVGLMVYLMVRFPGGNFLWALACCVQITAALILIFAEVYEVFVKGY
;
A
#
# COMPACT_ATOMS: atom_id res chain seq x y z
N MET A 1 13.66 -11.53 -19.38
CA MET A 1 14.20 -10.37 -18.63
C MET A 1 14.50 -10.80 -17.20
N SER A 2 15.77 -10.78 -16.79
CA SER A 2 16.15 -11.04 -15.40
C SER A 2 15.99 -9.74 -14.62
N TYR A 3 14.93 -9.62 -13.81
CA TYR A 3 14.75 -8.50 -12.89
C TYR A 3 15.18 -8.92 -11.48
N ASN A 4 15.78 -7.99 -10.73
CA ASN A 4 16.20 -8.24 -9.35
C ASN A 4 15.01 -7.97 -8.41
N TYR A 5 14.39 -9.04 -7.91
CA TYR A 5 13.20 -8.98 -7.04
C TYR A 5 13.43 -8.13 -5.78
N PRO A 6 14.50 -8.34 -4.98
CA PRO A 6 14.82 -7.46 -3.85
C PRO A 6 14.85 -5.97 -4.19
N THR A 7 15.47 -5.60 -5.30
CA THR A 7 15.56 -4.19 -5.74
C THR A 7 14.19 -3.64 -6.15
N LEU A 8 13.39 -4.43 -6.87
CA LEU A 8 12.01 -4.06 -7.24
C LEU A 8 11.18 -3.82 -5.98
N VAL A 9 11.23 -4.73 -5.01
CA VAL A 9 10.46 -4.62 -3.77
C VAL A 9 10.85 -3.38 -2.98
N TYR A 10 12.15 -3.15 -2.83
CA TYR A 10 12.67 -1.99 -2.12
C TYR A 10 12.21 -0.67 -2.75
N ASN A 11 12.33 -0.56 -4.07
CA ASN A 11 11.95 0.65 -4.82
C ASN A 11 10.44 0.89 -4.81
N CYS A 12 9.62 -0.15 -4.94
CA CYS A 12 8.17 -0.02 -4.88
C CYS A 12 7.70 0.39 -3.48
N ARG A 13 8.27 -0.17 -2.42
CA ARG A 13 7.92 0.18 -1.04
C ARG A 13 8.38 1.60 -0.68
N SER A 14 9.57 2.02 -1.11
CA SER A 14 10.05 3.38 -0.90
C SER A 14 9.21 4.41 -1.66
N ALA A 15 8.81 4.12 -2.90
CA ALA A 15 7.90 4.95 -3.67
C ALA A 15 6.54 5.10 -2.98
N GLN A 16 5.97 4.01 -2.44
CA GLN A 16 4.73 4.05 -1.67
C GLN A 16 4.88 4.91 -0.41
N LEU A 17 5.97 4.75 0.36
CA LEU A 17 6.22 5.58 1.55
C LEU A 17 6.28 7.07 1.21
N GLY A 18 7.01 7.43 0.16
CA GLY A 18 7.06 8.81 -0.32
C GLY A 18 5.68 9.35 -0.69
N CYS A 19 4.87 8.55 -1.39
CA CYS A 19 3.52 8.94 -1.76
C CYS A 19 2.60 9.12 -0.55
N VAL A 20 2.65 8.21 0.43
CA VAL A 20 1.82 8.31 1.64
C VAL A 20 2.22 9.53 2.48
N ILE A 21 3.50 9.87 2.55
CA ILE A 21 3.96 11.10 3.22
C ILE A 21 3.38 12.33 2.50
N ILE A 22 3.45 12.38 1.17
CA ILE A 22 2.86 13.47 0.37
C ILE A 22 1.35 13.55 0.60
N GLN A 23 0.64 12.41 0.64
CA GLN A 23 -0.80 12.37 0.95
C GLN A 23 -1.11 12.99 2.31
N ILE A 24 -0.35 12.68 3.35
CA ILE A 24 -0.53 13.26 4.70
C ILE A 24 -0.32 14.78 4.66
N PHE A 25 0.72 15.26 3.98
CA PHE A 25 0.95 16.70 3.83
C PHE A 25 -0.17 17.40 3.08
N VAL A 26 -0.69 16.79 2.01
CA VAL A 26 -1.78 17.36 1.21
C VAL A 26 -3.10 17.36 1.99
N LEU A 27 -3.38 16.32 2.78
CA LEU A 27 -4.53 16.31 3.69
C LEU A 27 -4.45 17.44 4.72
N TYR A 28 -3.27 17.63 5.31
CA TYR A 28 -3.06 18.69 6.30
C TYR A 28 -3.16 20.09 5.69
N SER A 29 -2.56 20.33 4.51
CA SER A 29 -2.61 21.65 3.86
C SER A 29 -4.00 22.04 3.37
N ASN A 30 -4.91 21.08 3.23
CA ASN A 30 -6.28 21.28 2.79
C ASN A 30 -7.30 20.94 3.89
N ALA A 31 -6.87 20.90 5.16
CA ALA A 31 -7.73 20.51 6.28
C ALA A 31 -9.00 21.38 6.39
N ASP A 32 -8.89 22.69 6.10
CA ASP A 32 -10.02 23.63 6.15
C ASP A 32 -11.08 23.36 5.08
N SER A 33 -10.70 22.72 3.97
CA SER A 33 -11.61 22.38 2.87
C SER A 33 -12.28 21.01 3.04
N LEU A 34 -11.82 20.22 4.02
CA LEU A 34 -12.30 18.88 4.29
C LEU A 34 -13.21 18.91 5.53
N GLY A 35 -14.28 18.11 5.51
CA GLY A 35 -15.04 17.87 6.73
C GLY A 35 -14.17 17.21 7.80
N THR A 36 -14.31 17.62 9.06
CA THR A 36 -13.49 17.11 10.18
C THR A 36 -13.45 15.59 10.26
N PHE A 37 -14.60 14.93 10.01
CA PHE A 37 -14.68 13.48 9.97
C PHE A 37 -13.83 12.87 8.85
N THR A 38 -13.95 13.38 7.63
CA THR A 38 -13.17 12.92 6.48
C THR A 38 -11.68 13.13 6.72
N PHE A 39 -11.28 14.29 7.23
CA PHE A 39 -9.89 14.60 7.54
C PHE A 39 -9.29 13.65 8.58
N VAL A 40 -9.97 13.44 9.72
CA VAL A 40 -9.47 12.55 10.79
C VAL A 40 -9.39 11.11 10.28
N PHE A 41 -10.43 10.63 9.60
CA PHE A 41 -10.48 9.25 9.13
C PHE A 41 -9.46 8.97 8.02
N SER A 42 -9.35 9.84 7.01
CA SER A 42 -8.37 9.68 5.94
C SER A 42 -6.93 9.80 6.45
N THR A 43 -6.68 10.71 7.41
CA THR A 43 -5.36 10.85 8.02
C THR A 43 -4.99 9.61 8.82
N ALA A 44 -5.93 9.04 9.60
CA ALA A 44 -5.71 7.80 10.33
C ALA A 44 -5.40 6.62 9.38
N LEU A 45 -6.12 6.50 8.26
CA LEU A 45 -5.85 5.49 7.24
C LEU A 45 -4.49 5.69 6.57
N CYS A 46 -4.10 6.92 6.23
CA CYS A 46 -2.77 7.21 5.69
C CYS A 46 -1.66 6.86 6.68
N LEU A 47 -1.82 7.19 7.97
CA LEU A 47 -0.86 6.85 9.02
C LEU A 47 -0.76 5.34 9.24
N TYR A 48 -1.89 4.64 9.21
CA TYR A 48 -1.91 3.18 9.27
C TYR A 48 -1.19 2.57 8.06
N ASN A 49 -1.43 3.09 6.85
CA ASN A 49 -0.76 2.64 5.64
C ASN A 49 0.76 2.89 5.72
N LEU A 50 1.16 4.06 6.22
CA LEU A 50 2.55 4.43 6.46
C LEU A 50 3.21 3.45 7.43
N TYR A 51 2.54 3.09 8.53
CA TYR A 51 3.03 2.12 9.50
C TYR A 51 3.22 0.73 8.87
N VAL A 52 2.22 0.23 8.13
CA VAL A 52 2.26 -1.10 7.51
C VAL A 52 3.39 -1.19 6.48
N ILE A 53 3.47 -0.22 5.56
CA ILE A 53 4.52 -0.18 4.54
C ILE A 53 5.89 0.03 5.19
N GLY A 54 5.97 0.92 6.18
CA GLY A 54 7.22 1.28 6.88
C GLY A 54 7.80 0.10 7.64
N LYS A 55 6.97 -0.63 8.40
CA LYS A 55 7.37 -1.88 9.07
C LYS A 55 7.92 -2.90 8.08
N ARG A 56 7.25 -3.08 6.94
CA ARG A 56 7.66 -4.03 5.88
C ARG A 56 8.94 -3.61 5.17
N TRP A 57 9.12 -2.31 4.96
CA TRP A 57 10.32 -1.74 4.35
C TRP A 57 11.53 -1.83 5.29
N TYR A 58 11.37 -1.44 6.56
CA TYR A 58 12.44 -1.46 7.56
C TYR A 58 12.94 -2.88 7.89
N ASN A 59 12.00 -3.82 8.07
CA ASN A 59 12.34 -5.21 8.39
C ASN A 59 12.62 -6.09 7.16
N ASN A 60 12.60 -5.52 5.94
CA ASN A 60 12.76 -6.26 4.68
C ASN A 60 11.89 -7.53 4.60
N ILE A 61 10.63 -7.44 5.04
CA ILE A 61 9.71 -8.59 5.10
C ILE A 61 9.47 -9.13 3.69
N ASP A 62 9.69 -10.42 3.47
CA ASP A 62 9.49 -11.06 2.17
C ASP A 62 8.02 -11.43 1.95
N GLY A 63 7.32 -10.70 1.06
CA GLY A 63 5.91 -10.95 0.77
C GLY A 63 5.63 -12.28 0.07
N ARG A 64 6.66 -12.94 -0.48
CA ARG A 64 6.51 -14.31 -1.03
C ARG A 64 6.20 -15.33 0.04
N PHE A 65 6.66 -15.11 1.26
CA PHE A 65 6.35 -15.98 2.39
C PHE A 65 4.86 -15.89 2.73
N ASP A 66 4.36 -14.67 2.90
CA ASP A 66 2.94 -14.41 3.21
C ASP A 66 2.02 -14.93 2.10
N MET A 67 2.38 -14.72 0.83
CA MET A 67 1.63 -15.25 -0.32
C MET A 67 1.56 -16.78 -0.33
N ARG A 68 2.64 -17.48 0.03
CA ARG A 68 2.64 -18.94 0.12
C ARG A 68 1.81 -19.45 1.30
N GLN A 69 1.93 -18.79 2.45
CA GLN A 69 1.13 -19.16 3.62
C GLN A 69 -0.35 -18.91 3.39
N MET A 70 -0.73 -17.85 2.66
CA MET A 70 -2.11 -17.64 2.23
C MET A 70 -2.67 -18.81 1.40
N VAL A 71 -1.85 -19.49 0.59
CA VAL A 71 -2.29 -20.63 -0.22
C VAL A 71 -2.28 -21.94 0.57
N ARG A 72 -1.28 -22.13 1.43
CA ARG A 72 -1.00 -23.41 2.11
C ARG A 72 -1.67 -23.57 3.46
N GLU A 73 -1.94 -22.48 4.17
CA GLU A 73 -2.44 -22.55 5.55
C GLU A 73 -3.89 -23.08 5.56
N PRO A 74 -4.17 -24.16 6.31
CA PRO A 74 -5.52 -24.73 6.42
C PRO A 74 -6.44 -23.88 7.31
N ASP A 75 -5.89 -23.13 8.27
CA ASP A 75 -6.67 -22.25 9.13
C ASP A 75 -7.08 -20.97 8.38
N SER A 76 -8.39 -20.80 8.25
CA SER A 76 -9.00 -19.62 7.64
C SER A 76 -8.62 -18.29 8.31
N GLN A 77 -8.42 -18.26 9.63
CA GLN A 77 -8.08 -17.03 10.34
C GLN A 77 -6.66 -16.58 10.03
N LEU A 78 -5.70 -17.51 10.09
CA LEU A 78 -4.31 -17.25 9.72
C LEU A 78 -4.19 -16.88 8.24
N LYS A 79 -4.94 -17.54 7.37
CA LYS A 79 -5.00 -17.22 5.93
C LYS A 79 -5.44 -15.79 5.66
N VAL A 80 -6.46 -15.30 6.36
CA VAL A 80 -6.93 -13.92 6.23
C VAL A 80 -5.88 -12.93 6.74
N LEU A 81 -5.14 -13.25 7.80
CA LEU A 81 -4.05 -12.39 8.29
C LEU A 81 -2.94 -12.22 7.25
N TYR A 82 -2.50 -13.32 6.63
CA TYR A 82 -1.50 -13.25 5.55
C TYR A 82 -2.01 -12.48 4.32
N ALA A 83 -3.28 -12.70 3.95
CA ALA A 83 -3.90 -11.94 2.86
C ALA A 83 -3.97 -10.44 3.20
N ALA A 84 -4.43 -10.09 4.40
CA ALA A 84 -4.52 -8.71 4.85
C ALA A 84 -3.15 -8.06 4.78
N GLU A 85 -2.12 -8.71 5.27
CA GLU A 85 -0.75 -8.20 5.26
C GLU A 85 -0.21 -7.87 3.86
N VAL A 86 -0.58 -8.64 2.83
CA VAL A 86 -0.16 -8.39 1.44
C VAL A 86 -1.04 -7.34 0.74
N PHE A 87 -2.36 -7.40 0.92
CA PHE A 87 -3.30 -6.54 0.20
C PHE A 87 -3.57 -5.19 0.88
N THR A 88 -3.24 -5.03 2.16
CA THR A 88 -3.53 -3.80 2.95
C THR A 88 -3.07 -2.53 2.25
N PRO A 89 -1.83 -2.41 1.73
CA PRO A 89 -1.39 -1.18 1.09
C PRO A 89 -2.23 -0.78 -0.14
N ALA A 90 -2.71 -1.76 -0.91
CA ALA A 90 -3.55 -1.52 -2.07
C ALA A 90 -4.98 -1.14 -1.66
N VAL A 91 -5.57 -1.88 -0.71
CA VAL A 91 -6.95 -1.65 -0.24
C VAL A 91 -7.07 -0.31 0.47
N VAL A 92 -6.17 -0.01 1.41
CA VAL A 92 -6.19 1.25 2.15
C VAL A 92 -5.89 2.42 1.21
N GLY A 93 -4.95 2.27 0.28
CA GLY A 93 -4.67 3.27 -0.75
C GLY A 93 -5.89 3.62 -1.59
N LEU A 94 -6.63 2.60 -2.04
CA LEU A 94 -7.86 2.78 -2.81
C LEU A 94 -8.98 3.43 -1.97
N MET A 95 -9.17 2.99 -0.72
CA MET A 95 -10.16 3.59 0.18
C MET A 95 -9.90 5.08 0.39
N VAL A 96 -8.65 5.45 0.67
CA VAL A 96 -8.24 6.85 0.85
C VAL A 96 -8.50 7.67 -0.41
N TYR A 97 -8.18 7.14 -1.59
CA TYR A 97 -8.44 7.82 -2.87
C TYR A 97 -9.94 8.07 -3.11
N LEU A 98 -10.81 7.12 -2.77
CA LEU A 98 -12.25 7.24 -2.96
C LEU A 98 -12.92 8.18 -1.95
N MET A 99 -12.42 8.23 -0.72
CA MET A 99 -13.01 9.01 0.38
C MET A 99 -12.69 10.50 0.29
N VAL A 100 -11.50 10.85 -0.21
CA VAL A 100 -11.01 12.23 -0.21
C VAL A 100 -11.31 12.88 -1.57
N ARG A 101 -12.18 13.88 -1.57
CA ARG A 101 -12.44 14.73 -2.74
C ARG A 101 -12.20 16.18 -2.39
N PHE A 102 -11.22 16.79 -3.03
CA PHE A 102 -10.93 18.22 -2.88
C PHE A 102 -11.83 19.05 -3.80
N PRO A 103 -12.44 20.14 -3.30
CA PRO A 103 -13.14 21.09 -4.15
C PRO A 103 -12.14 21.77 -5.11
N GLY A 104 -12.35 21.63 -6.42
CA GLY A 104 -11.42 22.11 -7.46
C GLY A 104 -10.37 21.08 -7.91
N GLY A 105 -10.31 19.92 -7.26
CA GLY A 105 -9.34 18.86 -7.57
C GLY A 105 -7.94 19.16 -7.04
N ASN A 106 -7.17 18.11 -6.78
CA ASN A 106 -5.78 18.24 -6.37
C ASN A 106 -4.92 17.24 -7.15
N PHE A 107 -4.17 17.74 -8.13
CA PHE A 107 -3.35 16.91 -9.01
C PHE A 107 -2.28 16.13 -8.23
N LEU A 108 -1.67 16.76 -7.22
CA LEU A 108 -0.64 16.13 -6.40
C LEU A 108 -1.21 14.97 -5.57
N TRP A 109 -2.42 15.15 -5.01
CA TRP A 109 -3.16 14.07 -4.36
C TRP A 109 -3.42 12.90 -5.30
N ALA A 110 -4.03 13.18 -6.46
CA ALA A 110 -4.39 12.16 -7.43
C ALA A 110 -3.14 11.40 -7.91
N LEU A 111 -2.06 12.11 -8.21
CA LEU A 111 -0.79 11.52 -8.61
C LEU A 111 -0.21 10.62 -7.50
N ALA A 112 -0.14 11.11 -6.26
CA ALA A 112 0.38 10.34 -5.14
C ALA A 112 -0.44 9.06 -4.89
N CYS A 113 -1.78 9.15 -4.94
CA CYS A 113 -2.65 7.97 -4.86
C CYS A 113 -2.42 7.00 -6.01
N CYS A 114 -2.38 7.46 -7.26
CA CYS A 114 -2.16 6.61 -8.41
C CYS A 114 -0.82 5.88 -8.34
N VAL A 115 0.26 6.59 -8.01
CA VAL A 115 1.60 5.99 -7.88
C VAL A 115 1.64 4.99 -6.72
N GLN A 116 1.07 5.33 -5.57
CA GLN A 116 1.01 4.43 -4.41
C GLN A 116 0.23 3.14 -4.73
N ILE A 117 -0.96 3.25 -5.32
CA ILE A 117 -1.79 2.09 -5.68
C ILE A 117 -1.10 1.26 -6.75
N THR A 118 -0.54 1.89 -7.78
CA THR A 118 0.16 1.17 -8.87
C THR A 118 1.38 0.43 -8.35
N ALA A 119 2.18 1.05 -7.47
CA ALA A 119 3.32 0.40 -6.85
C ALA A 119 2.89 -0.77 -5.95
N ALA A 120 1.75 -0.68 -5.26
CA ALA A 120 1.20 -1.78 -4.47
C ALA A 120 0.74 -2.94 -5.38
N LEU A 121 0.08 -2.65 -6.50
CA LEU A 121 -0.32 -3.65 -7.47
C LEU A 121 0.88 -4.34 -8.12
N ILE A 122 1.92 -3.59 -8.50
CA ILE A 122 3.17 -4.15 -9.05
C ILE A 122 3.81 -5.14 -8.08
N LEU A 123 3.85 -4.82 -6.78
CA LEU A 123 4.35 -5.75 -5.76
C LEU A 123 3.52 -7.03 -5.69
N ILE A 124 2.19 -6.90 -5.62
CA ILE A 124 1.29 -8.06 -5.58
C ILE A 124 1.51 -8.94 -6.82
N PHE A 125 1.58 -8.36 -8.02
CA PHE A 125 1.85 -9.11 -9.25
C PHE A 125 3.21 -9.79 -9.24
N ALA A 126 4.26 -9.10 -8.76
CA ALA A 126 5.59 -9.67 -8.65
C ALA A 126 5.62 -10.85 -7.65
N GLU A 127 4.96 -10.70 -6.50
CA GLU A 127 4.86 -11.75 -5.48
C GLU A 127 4.08 -12.98 -6.00
N VAL A 128 2.96 -12.77 -6.68
CA VAL A 128 2.19 -13.85 -7.34
C VAL A 128 3.04 -14.54 -8.41
N TYR A 129 3.74 -13.78 -9.26
CA TYR A 129 4.57 -14.35 -10.31
C TYR A 129 5.73 -15.19 -9.75
N GLU A 130 6.42 -14.70 -8.72
CA GLU A 130 7.49 -15.45 -8.06
C GLU A 130 6.99 -16.75 -7.42
N VAL A 131 5.84 -16.71 -6.74
CA VAL A 131 5.29 -17.87 -6.03
C VAL A 131 4.69 -18.91 -6.98
N PHE A 132 3.88 -18.50 -7.96
CA PHE A 132 3.12 -19.44 -8.79
C PHE A 132 3.84 -19.84 -10.08
N VAL A 133 4.70 -18.99 -10.65
CA VAL A 133 5.37 -19.27 -11.93
C VAL A 133 6.79 -19.78 -11.72
N LYS A 134 7.57 -19.12 -10.87
CA LYS A 134 8.95 -19.55 -10.60
C LYS A 134 9.05 -20.61 -9.50
N GLY A 135 8.04 -20.71 -8.63
CA GLY A 135 8.02 -21.68 -7.52
C GLY A 135 9.03 -21.39 -6.41
N TYR A 136 9.47 -20.12 -6.28
CA TYR A 136 10.43 -19.70 -5.25
C TYR A 136 9.82 -19.53 -3.86
#